data_AF-A0A661EWW7-F1
#
_entry.id   AF-A0A661EWW7-F1
#
_cell.length_a   1.000
_cell.length_b   1.000
_cell.length_c   1.000
_cell.angle_alpha   90.00
_cell.angle_beta   90.00
_cell.angle_gamma   90.00
#
_symmetry.space_group_name_H-M   'P 1'
#
loop_
_entity.id
_entity.type
_entity.pdbx_description
1 polymer ?
#
loop_
_entity_poly.entity_id
_entity_poly.type
_entity_poly.pdbx_seq_one_letter_code
_entity_poly.pdbx_strand_id
1 'polypeptide(L)' 'ANHSAFTGYNRAQFSILEAAILLSRVNRLSPTKIHTELEYLHIGFNKTAGPKEREAWAWVTQAIEQKLRGL' A
#
# COMPACT_ATOMS: atom_id res chain seq x y z
N ALA A 1 -3.88 -25.11 20.30
CA ALA A 1 -2.88 -24.11 19.84
C ALA A 1 -3.63 -22.81 19.61
N ASN A 2 -3.22 -21.71 20.26
CA ASN A 2 -3.81 -20.39 20.02
C ASN A 2 -2.93 -19.63 19.02
N HIS A 3 -3.56 -18.99 18.03
CA HIS A 3 -2.88 -18.08 17.12
C HIS A 3 -2.22 -16.94 17.89
N SER A 4 -1.17 -16.33 17.30
CA SER A 4 -0.49 -15.18 17.90
C SER A 4 -1.46 -14.05 18.23
N ALA A 5 -1.22 -13.37 19.35
CA ALA A 5 -2.03 -12.23 19.77
C ALA A 5 -2.01 -11.10 18.72
N PHE A 6 -3.14 -10.42 18.56
CA PHE A 6 -3.24 -9.24 17.71
C PHE A 6 -2.45 -8.08 18.30
N THR A 7 -1.57 -7.48 17.50
CA THR A 7 -0.65 -6.43 17.95
C THR A 7 -1.25 -5.03 17.98
N GLY A 8 -2.54 -4.89 17.64
CA GLY A 8 -3.24 -3.61 17.57
C GLY A 8 -3.28 -3.03 16.15
N TYR A 9 -4.05 -1.95 15.99
CA TYR A 9 -4.19 -1.26 14.72
C TYR A 9 -2.94 -0.45 14.37
N ASN A 10 -2.53 -0.51 13.10
CA ASN A 10 -1.42 0.26 12.56
C ASN A 10 -1.84 0.92 11.23
N ARG A 11 -1.64 2.24 11.12
CA ARG A 11 -2.08 3.01 9.94
C ARG A 11 -1.24 2.71 8.70
N ALA A 12 0.02 2.33 8.85
CA ALA A 12 0.88 1.92 7.74
C ALA A 12 0.44 0.57 7.19
N GLN A 13 0.08 -0.38 8.04
CA GLN A 13 -0.49 -1.66 7.62
C GLN A 13 -1.80 -1.45 6.84
N PHE A 14 -2.67 -0.55 7.31
CA PHE A 14 -3.87 -0.14 6.56
C PHE A 14 -3.51 0.49 5.21
N SER A 15 -2.55 1.43 5.18
CA SER A 15 -2.10 2.07 3.93
C SER A 15 -1.57 1.05 2.92
N ILE A 16 -0.79 0.07 3.35
CA ILE A 16 -0.26 -1.00 2.49
C ILE A 16 -1.37 -1.86 1.92
N LEU A 17 -2.37 -2.21 2.74
CA LEU A 17 -3.54 -2.98 2.31
C LEU A 17 -4.32 -2.23 1.21
N GLU A 18 -4.60 -0.95 1.42
CA GLU A 18 -5.28 -0.11 0.42
C GLU A 18 -4.45 0.05 -0.86
N ALA A 19 -3.12 0.21 -0.76
CA ALA A 19 -2.24 0.23 -1.92
C ALA A 19 -2.29 -1.09 -2.71
N ALA A 20 -2.38 -2.24 -2.04
CA ALA A 20 -2.55 -3.54 -2.70
C ALA A 20 -3.89 -3.65 -3.43
N ILE A 21 -4.95 -3.03 -2.89
CA ILE A 21 -6.24 -2.91 -3.58
C ILE A 21 -6.08 -2.04 -4.84
N LEU A 22 -5.37 -0.90 -4.77
CA LEU A 22 -5.08 -0.06 -5.94
C LEU A 22 -4.33 -0.84 -7.03
N LEU A 23 -3.35 -1.66 -6.68
CA LEU A 23 -2.61 -2.52 -7.62
C LEU A 23 -3.53 -3.46 -8.43
N SER A 24 -4.58 -3.98 -7.81
CA SER A 24 -5.57 -4.84 -8.48
C SER A 24 -6.47 -4.07 -9.46
N ARG A 25 -6.53 -2.74 -9.33
CA ARG A 25 -7.42 -1.84 -10.07
C ARG A 25 -6.69 -0.90 -11.04
N VAL A 26 -5.38 -1.07 -11.23
CA VAL A 26 -4.58 -0.25 -12.17
C VAL A 26 -5.20 -0.18 -13.57
N ASN A 27 -5.79 -1.27 -14.08
CA ASN A 27 -6.42 -1.30 -15.41
C ASN A 27 -7.88 -0.77 -15.44
N ARG A 28 -8.42 -0.32 -14.30
CA ARG A 28 -9.81 0.15 -14.15
C ARG A 28 -9.90 1.60 -13.68
N LEU A 29 -8.81 2.17 -13.19
CA LEU A 29 -8.74 3.55 -12.69
C LEU A 29 -7.71 4.33 -13.51
N SER A 30 -7.89 5.65 -13.60
CA SER A 30 -6.90 6.49 -14.26
C SER A 30 -5.58 6.50 -13.48
N PRO A 31 -4.42 6.61 -14.15
CA PRO A 31 -3.13 6.76 -13.47
C PRO A 31 -3.14 7.91 -12.46
N THR A 32 -3.69 9.07 -12.81
CA THR A 32 -3.79 10.22 -11.89
C THR A 32 -4.51 9.86 -10.59
N LYS A 33 -5.64 9.13 -10.66
CA LYS A 33 -6.35 8.70 -9.45
C LYS A 33 -5.49 7.78 -8.60
N ILE A 34 -4.81 6.81 -9.21
CA ILE A 34 -3.92 5.90 -8.47
C ILE A 34 -2.84 6.69 -7.70
N HIS A 35 -2.18 7.65 -8.36
CA HIS A 35 -1.14 8.47 -7.73
C HIS A 35 -1.70 9.32 -6.57
N THR A 36 -2.82 10.00 -6.76
CA THR A 36 -3.46 10.81 -5.70
C THR A 36 -3.84 9.97 -4.48
N GLU A 37 -4.37 8.77 -4.69
CA GLU A 37 -4.70 7.86 -3.58
C GLU A 37 -3.42 7.38 -2.87
N LEU A 38 -2.36 7.04 -3.61
CA LEU A 38 -1.07 6.66 -3.03
C LEU A 38 -0.44 7.79 -2.20
N GLU A 39 -0.52 9.04 -2.66
CA GLU A 39 -0.06 10.21 -1.90
C GLU A 39 -0.80 10.35 -0.56
N TYR A 40 -2.12 10.15 -0.56
CA TYR A 40 -2.92 10.18 0.65
C TYR A 40 -2.56 9.03 1.61
N LEU A 41 -2.44 7.81 1.09
CA LEU A 41 -2.05 6.63 1.86
C LEU A 41 -0.63 6.78 2.45
N HIS A 42 0.27 7.46 1.74
CA HIS A 42 1.64 7.71 2.19
C HIS A 42 1.70 8.51 3.51
N ILE A 43 0.70 9.35 3.80
CA ILE A 43 0.64 10.11 5.07
C ILE A 43 0.50 9.17 6.28
N GLY A 44 -0.39 8.17 6.19
CA GLY A 44 -0.59 7.18 7.24
C GLY A 44 0.61 6.25 7.38
N PHE A 45 1.17 5.85 6.24
CA PHE A 45 2.36 5.03 6.15
C PHE A 45 3.57 5.72 6.81
N ASN A 46 3.97 6.91 6.34
CA ASN A 46 5.19 7.57 6.79
C ASN A 46 5.20 7.82 8.31
N LYS A 47 4.03 8.07 8.91
CA LYS A 47 3.89 8.33 10.35
C LYS A 47 3.98 7.08 11.24
N THR A 48 3.74 5.87 10.71
CA THR A 48 3.54 4.67 11.55
C THR A 48 4.24 3.41 11.04
N ALA A 49 4.99 3.51 9.95
CA ALA A 49 5.69 2.38 9.34
C ALA A 49 6.96 1.97 10.10
N GLY A 50 7.00 0.70 10.51
CA GLY A 50 8.22 0.01 10.92
C GLY A 50 8.98 -0.58 9.73
N PRO A 51 10.05 -1.35 9.99
CA PRO A 51 10.87 -1.96 8.92
C PRO A 51 10.06 -2.87 7.98
N LYS A 52 9.16 -3.69 8.53
CA LYS A 52 8.32 -4.61 7.75
C LYS A 52 7.34 -3.86 6.85
N GLU A 53 6.70 -2.82 7.38
CA GLU A 53 5.79 -1.98 6.60
C GLU A 53 6.53 -1.29 5.46
N ARG A 54 7.76 -0.80 5.69
CA ARG A 54 8.57 -0.15 4.65
C ARG A 54 8.94 -1.09 3.52
N GLU A 55 9.31 -2.33 3.85
CA GLU A 55 9.57 -3.38 2.86
C GLU A 55 8.32 -3.68 2.03
N ALA A 56 7.19 -3.93 2.68
CA ALA A 56 5.93 -4.22 1.99
C ALA A 56 5.44 -3.05 1.13
N TRP A 57 5.61 -1.81 1.60
CA TRP A 57 5.28 -0.60 0.83
C TRP A 57 6.14 -0.48 -0.43
N ALA A 58 7.44 -0.76 -0.34
CA ALA A 58 8.32 -0.77 -1.49
C ALA A 58 7.86 -1.81 -2.53
N TRP A 59 7.52 -3.02 -2.11
CA TRP A 59 7.03 -4.06 -3.02
C TRP A 59 5.74 -3.66 -3.74
N VAL A 60 4.74 -3.17 -3.00
CA VAL A 60 3.44 -2.84 -3.60
C VAL A 60 3.52 -1.62 -4.52
N THR A 61 4.24 -0.57 -4.13
CA THR A 61 4.40 0.63 -4.96
C THR A 61 5.22 0.33 -6.23
N GLN A 62 6.29 -0.45 -6.12
CA GLN A 62 7.06 -0.90 -7.28
C GLN A 62 6.20 -1.71 -8.26
N ALA A 63 5.34 -2.61 -7.76
CA ALA A 63 4.44 -3.39 -8.60
C ALA A 63 3.38 -2.51 -9.29
N ILE A 64 2.87 -1.48 -8.60
CA ILE A 64 1.93 -0.51 -9.20
C ILE A 64 2.62 0.24 -10.33
N GLU A 65 3.82 0.77 -10.08
CA GLU A 65 4.62 1.49 -11.06
C GLU A 65 4.95 0.63 -12.29
N GLN A 66 5.30 -0.64 -12.08
CA GLN A 66 5.54 -1.57 -13.18
C GLN A 66 4.28 -1.79 -14.03
N LYS A 67 3.10 -1.94 -13.41
CA LYS A 67 1.85 -2.07 -14.15
C LYS A 67 1.45 -0.80 -14.89
N LEU A 68 1.64 0.37 -14.27
CA LEU A 68 1.34 1.65 -14.90
C LEU A 68 2.22 1.93 -16.12
N ARG A 69 3.48 1.49 -16.11
CA ARG A 69 4.39 1.58 -17.26
C ARG A 69 4.13 0.56 -18.36
N GLY A 70 3.50 -0.57 -18.03
CA GLY A 70 3.19 -1.66 -18.97
C GLY A 70 1.82 -1.54 -19.63
N LEU A 71 1.04 -0.51 -19.28
CA LEU A 71 -0.17 -0.07 -19.97
C LEU A 71 0.18 1.01 -20.99
#